data_AF-A7IA86-F1
#
_entry.id   AF-A7IA86-F1
#
_cell.length_a   1.000
_cell.length_b   1.000
_cell.length_c   1.000
_cell.angle_alpha   90.00
_cell.angle_beta   90.00
_cell.angle_gamma   90.00
#
_symmetry.space_group_name_H-M   'P 1'
#
loop_
_entity.id
_entity.type
_entity.pdbx_description
1 polymer ?
#
loop_
_entity_poly.entity_id
_entity_poly.type
_entity_poly.pdbx_seq_one_letter_code
_entity_poly.pdbx_strand_id
1 'polypeptide(L)'
;MECTAAGACRERALSEVIGFVLILGIIMAAFSLYLVYGVPVQGRENEINHMNVINDQFVSYKIGVDSLWTNQQTGLAMSTTFPLGTAGQTAQGSTSIIPVLQPIGSSGVLAINQRTTTPEIFTVSSASYISNTTSTSSGSQVQITTSSASQAILNAPSSLQVNLSTTNAFWNNTAPGSVLINGSTWSATINITPDISDCLTTGSGNNVTYLTSCYGSDVTATVVKNGITTLNRAVIYSNIKPGSIYSINLLDAAYGIQSSITYPATLYFSKYDPSSQLTTATATAQYAYQQQTNYTYSVPLGSLEYSTNNNYWIPQTYYYQMGGVFLSQSDGITYKLPPEITFLNNGNGNVTISIVAIAYDPADSGAIGGSSPAQISTSLDSNAGSLPYAPINLNTWNASINITTPDPNAAVMWAAYLNAAANQTGGIPTSLYAAGNTTNGSYINFPGTSPHITLSVKTANLTASVQSVGSL
;
A
#
# COMPACT_ATOMS: atom_id res chain seq x y z
N MET A 1 56.53 20.15 -75.03
CA MET A 1 57.95 20.21 -74.63
C MET A 1 58.45 18.80 -74.52
N GLU A 2 59.42 18.48 -75.36
CA GLU A 2 59.98 17.16 -75.64
C GLU A 2 60.84 16.65 -74.48
N CYS A 3 60.79 15.35 -74.20
CA CYS A 3 61.76 14.65 -73.35
C CYS A 3 62.73 13.86 -74.24
N THR A 4 63.97 14.33 -74.34
CA THR A 4 65.10 13.65 -74.99
C THR A 4 66.04 13.05 -73.95
N ALA A 5 65.66 11.92 -73.34
CA ALA A 5 66.56 10.93 -72.69
C ALA A 5 65.73 9.79 -72.09
N ALA A 6 65.86 8.57 -72.64
CA ALA A 6 65.07 7.40 -72.26
C ALA A 6 65.23 6.92 -70.79
N GLY A 7 66.25 7.41 -70.06
CA GLY A 7 66.50 7.06 -68.65
C GLY A 7 65.75 7.92 -67.62
N ALA A 8 65.65 9.23 -67.85
CA ALA A 8 65.14 10.18 -66.86
C ALA A 8 63.60 10.16 -66.69
N CYS A 9 62.85 9.77 -67.74
CA CYS A 9 61.40 9.60 -67.65
C CYS A 9 60.98 8.38 -66.82
N ARG A 10 61.81 7.33 -66.78
CA ARG A 10 61.51 6.08 -66.06
C ARG A 10 61.68 6.24 -64.55
N GLU A 11 62.70 6.96 -64.10
CA GLU A 11 62.96 7.19 -62.67
C GLU A 11 61.90 8.09 -62.01
N ARG A 12 61.37 9.06 -62.75
CA ARG A 12 60.30 9.95 -62.26
C ARG A 12 58.97 9.21 -62.07
N ALA A 13 58.61 8.36 -63.04
CA ALA A 13 57.44 7.49 -62.93
C ALA A 13 57.58 6.42 -61.82
N LEU A 14 58.78 5.88 -61.61
CA LEU A 14 59.03 4.87 -60.57
C LEU A 14 58.99 5.49 -59.15
N SER A 15 59.50 6.71 -58.98
CA SER A 15 59.44 7.45 -57.70
C SER A 15 58.02 7.87 -57.32
N GLU A 16 57.18 8.21 -58.30
CA GLU A 16 55.77 8.54 -58.08
C GLU A 16 54.97 7.31 -57.62
N VAL A 17 55.22 6.15 -58.24
CA VAL A 17 54.59 4.88 -57.86
C VAL A 17 55.02 4.43 -56.45
N ILE A 18 56.31 4.53 -56.11
CA ILE A 18 56.79 4.16 -54.76
C ILE A 18 56.17 5.09 -53.70
N GLY A 19 56.12 6.39 -53.96
CA GLY A 19 55.47 7.35 -53.05
C GLY A 19 54.00 7.02 -52.83
N PHE A 20 53.26 6.67 -53.88
CA PHE A 20 51.86 6.27 -53.78
C PHE A 20 51.66 4.98 -52.96
N VAL A 21 52.49 3.95 -53.19
CA VAL A 21 52.40 2.69 -52.45
C VAL A 21 52.71 2.88 -50.96
N LEU A 22 53.67 3.74 -50.63
CA LEU A 22 54.05 4.03 -49.24
C LEU A 22 52.93 4.78 -48.50
N ILE A 23 52.30 5.75 -49.16
CA ILE A 23 51.11 6.45 -48.64
C ILE A 23 49.95 5.49 -48.45
N LEU A 24 49.69 4.61 -49.43
CA LEU A 24 48.65 3.59 -49.33
C LEU A 24 48.89 2.65 -48.13
N GLY A 25 50.15 2.24 -47.92
CA GLY A 25 50.54 1.40 -46.78
C GLY A 25 50.28 2.07 -45.43
N ILE A 26 50.59 3.37 -45.29
CA ILE A 26 50.32 4.14 -44.08
C ILE A 26 48.82 4.28 -43.85
N ILE A 27 48.05 4.58 -44.90
CA ILE A 27 46.59 4.70 -44.82
C ILE A 27 45.96 3.37 -44.39
N MET A 28 46.41 2.24 -44.96
CA MET A 28 45.92 0.91 -44.58
C MET A 28 46.27 0.57 -43.13
N ALA A 29 47.47 0.92 -42.66
CA ALA A 29 47.86 0.73 -41.27
C ALA A 29 47.00 1.59 -40.31
N ALA A 30 46.74 2.84 -40.65
CA ALA A 30 45.87 3.73 -39.88
C ALA A 30 44.42 3.23 -39.84
N PHE A 31 43.87 2.76 -40.97
CA PHE A 31 42.53 2.16 -41.02
C PHE A 31 42.44 0.87 -40.21
N SER A 32 43.46 0.01 -40.28
CA SER A 32 43.52 -1.21 -39.47
C SER A 32 43.51 -0.88 -37.98
N LEU A 33 44.29 0.11 -37.55
CA LEU A 33 44.30 0.58 -36.16
C LEU A 33 42.93 1.16 -35.75
N TYR A 34 42.31 1.95 -36.62
CA TYR A 34 40.99 2.54 -36.36
C TYR A 34 39.89 1.48 -36.23
N LEU A 35 39.91 0.43 -37.06
CA LEU A 35 38.97 -0.69 -36.97
C LEU A 35 39.15 -1.51 -35.69
N VAL A 36 40.39 -1.69 -35.23
CA VAL A 36 40.69 -2.49 -34.03
C VAL A 36 40.42 -1.73 -32.73
N TYR A 37 40.63 -0.41 -32.70
CA TYR A 37 40.51 0.37 -31.47
C TYR A 37 39.43 1.45 -31.51
N GLY A 38 39.31 2.20 -32.61
CA GLY A 38 38.35 3.31 -32.72
C GLY A 38 36.90 2.82 -32.73
N VAL A 39 36.61 1.81 -33.55
CA VAL A 39 35.25 1.27 -33.70
C VAL A 39 34.71 0.64 -32.41
N PRO A 40 35.44 -0.25 -31.70
CA PRO A 40 34.93 -0.81 -30.45
C PRO A 40 34.75 0.22 -29.33
N VAL A 41 35.62 1.23 -29.25
CA VAL A 41 35.51 2.29 -28.24
C VAL A 41 34.26 3.14 -28.49
N GLN A 42 33.99 3.52 -29.74
CA GLN A 42 32.76 4.22 -30.11
C GLN A 42 31.52 3.36 -29.88
N GLY A 43 31.57 2.07 -30.24
CA GLY A 43 30.49 1.12 -30.00
C GLY A 43 30.13 1.00 -28.51
N ARG A 44 31.15 0.92 -27.64
CA ARG A 44 30.96 0.91 -26.20
C ARG A 44 30.27 2.18 -25.69
N GLU A 45 30.76 3.35 -26.12
CA GLU A 45 30.18 4.63 -25.70
C GLU A 45 28.70 4.75 -26.15
N ASN A 46 28.39 4.33 -27.38
CA ASN A 46 27.03 4.31 -27.89
C ASN A 46 26.12 3.38 -27.07
N GLU A 47 26.59 2.20 -26.69
CA GLU A 47 25.83 1.25 -25.88
C GLU A 47 25.65 1.72 -24.43
N ILE A 48 26.65 2.37 -23.83
CA ILE A 48 26.54 2.99 -22.50
C ILE A 48 25.48 4.10 -22.52
N ASN A 49 25.56 5.00 -23.50
CA ASN A 49 24.60 6.10 -23.63
C ASN A 49 23.18 5.58 -23.89
N HIS A 50 23.06 4.51 -24.67
CA HIS A 50 21.77 3.85 -24.89
C HIS A 50 21.19 3.27 -23.58
N MET A 51 22.01 2.60 -22.75
CA MET A 51 21.56 2.11 -21.46
C MET A 51 21.12 3.22 -20.51
N ASN A 52 21.77 4.38 -20.55
CA ASN A 52 21.34 5.54 -19.76
C ASN A 52 19.96 6.05 -20.22
N VAL A 53 19.73 6.13 -21.52
CA VAL A 53 18.40 6.49 -22.07
C VAL A 53 17.33 5.50 -21.64
N ILE A 54 17.63 4.19 -21.66
CA ILE A 54 16.69 3.17 -21.20
C ILE A 54 16.34 3.33 -19.72
N ASN A 55 17.34 3.58 -18.88
CA ASN A 55 17.12 3.86 -17.47
C ASN A 55 16.16 5.06 -17.28
N ASP A 56 16.39 6.16 -18.02
CA ASP A 56 15.53 7.35 -17.97
C ASP A 56 14.10 7.07 -18.47
N GLN A 57 13.94 6.17 -19.45
CA GLN A 57 12.61 5.74 -19.91
C GLN A 57 11.87 4.94 -18.82
N PHE A 58 12.55 4.06 -18.07
CA PHE A 58 11.93 3.36 -16.95
C PHE A 58 11.59 4.29 -15.78
N VAL A 59 12.42 5.29 -15.51
CA VAL A 59 12.10 6.35 -14.53
C VAL A 59 10.84 7.09 -14.96
N SER A 60 10.78 7.52 -16.23
CA SER A 60 9.62 8.23 -16.79
C SER A 60 8.36 7.37 -16.79
N TYR A 61 8.51 6.07 -17.09
CA TYR A 61 7.44 5.10 -17.02
C TYR A 61 6.89 4.95 -15.60
N LYS A 62 7.76 4.79 -14.60
CA LYS A 62 7.34 4.75 -13.19
C LYS A 62 6.56 6.00 -12.80
N ILE A 63 7.09 7.19 -13.10
CA ILE A 63 6.40 8.47 -12.78
C ILE A 63 5.01 8.53 -13.42
N GLY A 64 4.88 8.10 -14.67
CA GLY A 64 3.58 8.06 -15.35
C GLY A 64 2.60 7.10 -14.68
N VAL A 65 3.03 5.87 -14.37
CA VAL A 65 2.21 4.89 -13.66
C VAL A 65 1.83 5.40 -12.27
N ASP A 66 2.77 6.04 -11.57
CA ASP A 66 2.55 6.61 -10.25
C ASP A 66 1.52 7.72 -10.27
N SER A 67 1.54 8.56 -11.31
CA SER A 67 0.53 9.58 -11.55
C SER A 67 -0.86 8.97 -11.81
N LEU A 68 -0.95 7.88 -12.58
CA LEU A 68 -2.22 7.23 -12.87
C LEU A 68 -2.89 6.71 -11.60
N TRP A 69 -2.15 5.99 -10.75
CA TRP A 69 -2.73 5.43 -9.52
C TRP A 69 -2.95 6.50 -8.45
N THR A 70 -2.02 7.45 -8.29
CA THR A 70 -2.14 8.52 -7.27
C THR A 70 -3.35 9.42 -7.55
N ASN A 71 -3.61 9.73 -8.82
CA ASN A 71 -4.73 10.57 -9.24
C ASN A 71 -6.02 9.77 -9.55
N GLN A 72 -6.03 8.44 -9.33
CA GLN A 72 -7.19 7.58 -9.60
C GLN A 72 -7.74 7.73 -11.04
N GLN A 73 -6.83 7.88 -12.01
CA GLN A 73 -7.17 8.10 -13.41
C GLN A 73 -7.43 6.76 -14.13
N THR A 74 -8.55 6.13 -13.81
CA THR A 74 -8.98 4.90 -14.50
C THR A 74 -9.40 5.18 -15.93
N GLY A 75 -9.08 4.26 -16.84
CA GLY A 75 -9.46 4.35 -18.26
C GLY A 75 -8.64 5.34 -19.09
N LEU A 76 -7.66 6.03 -18.52
CA LEU A 76 -6.67 6.81 -19.27
C LEU A 76 -5.43 5.96 -19.54
N ALA A 77 -5.00 5.94 -20.80
CA ALA A 77 -3.77 5.28 -21.21
C ALA A 77 -2.62 6.29 -21.30
N MET A 78 -1.48 5.92 -20.71
CA MET A 78 -0.19 6.57 -20.94
C MET A 78 0.60 5.77 -21.97
N SER A 79 1.30 6.48 -22.86
CA SER A 79 2.20 5.84 -23.83
C SER A 79 3.64 6.27 -23.57
N THR A 80 4.55 5.30 -23.51
CA THR A 80 6.00 5.55 -23.41
C THR A 80 6.72 4.80 -24.51
N THR A 81 7.80 5.39 -25.04
CA THR A 81 8.53 4.82 -26.17
C THR A 81 9.94 4.44 -25.73
N PHE A 82 10.29 3.18 -25.95
CA PHE A 82 11.60 2.62 -25.67
C PHE A 82 12.38 2.47 -26.97
N PRO A 83 13.55 3.11 -27.11
CA PRO A 83 14.44 2.83 -28.22
C PRO A 83 15.02 1.42 -28.05
N LEU A 84 14.83 0.50 -29.01
CA LEU A 84 15.26 -0.88 -28.79
C LEU A 84 16.74 -1.12 -29.05
N GLY A 85 17.40 -0.32 -29.90
CA GLY A 85 18.81 -0.51 -30.23
C GLY A 85 19.54 0.77 -30.63
N THR A 86 20.86 0.66 -30.81
CA THR A 86 21.73 1.80 -31.19
C THR A 86 21.83 2.02 -32.70
N ALA A 87 21.31 1.09 -33.52
CA ALA A 87 21.46 1.12 -34.98
C ALA A 87 20.78 2.31 -35.68
N GLY A 88 19.83 2.99 -35.01
CA GLY A 88 19.19 4.23 -35.51
C GLY A 88 19.96 5.51 -35.20
N GLN A 89 20.98 5.47 -34.34
CA GLN A 89 21.82 6.61 -34.01
C GLN A 89 23.05 6.64 -34.94
N THR A 90 22.81 6.83 -36.23
CA THR A 90 23.89 7.24 -37.13
C THR A 90 24.31 8.65 -36.70
N ALA A 91 25.52 8.76 -36.17
CA ALA A 91 26.11 10.01 -35.72
C ALA A 91 25.92 11.11 -36.76
N GLN A 92 25.07 12.10 -36.43
CA GLN A 92 24.97 13.34 -37.18
C GLN A 92 26.34 14.02 -37.16
N GLY A 93 27.05 14.00 -38.29
CA GLY A 93 28.18 14.89 -38.52
C GLY A 93 29.48 14.28 -39.06
N SER A 94 29.62 12.97 -39.18
CA SER A 94 30.81 12.39 -39.84
C SER A 94 30.46 11.93 -41.25
N THR A 95 31.24 12.36 -42.24
CA THR A 95 31.11 12.02 -43.66
C THR A 95 31.05 10.50 -43.85
N SER A 96 29.82 10.00 -43.91
CA SER A 96 29.44 8.58 -43.86
C SER A 96 29.46 7.97 -45.26
N ILE A 97 30.62 7.47 -45.69
CA ILE A 97 30.77 6.86 -47.03
C ILE A 97 31.18 5.38 -46.95
N ILE A 98 31.57 4.85 -45.77
CA ILE A 98 32.07 3.47 -45.64
C ILE A 98 31.42 2.73 -44.45
N PRO A 99 30.47 1.79 -44.69
CA PRO A 99 29.77 1.02 -43.66
C PRO A 99 30.68 0.19 -42.73
N VAL A 100 31.89 -0.21 -43.17
CA VAL A 100 32.81 -1.01 -42.34
C VAL A 100 33.44 -0.22 -41.19
N LEU A 101 33.41 1.12 -41.26
CA LEU A 101 34.01 1.99 -40.24
C LEU A 101 33.05 2.35 -39.10
N GLN A 102 31.84 1.77 -39.11
CA GLN A 102 30.82 2.01 -38.08
C GLN A 102 30.75 0.82 -37.11
N PRO A 103 30.53 1.07 -35.81
CA PRO A 103 30.24 0.00 -34.86
C PRO A 103 28.93 -0.69 -35.22
N ILE A 104 28.87 -1.99 -34.99
CA ILE A 104 27.64 -2.77 -35.19
C ILE A 104 26.62 -2.33 -34.14
N GLY A 105 25.44 -1.91 -34.59
CA GLY A 105 24.37 -1.51 -33.68
C GLY A 105 23.89 -2.67 -32.80
N SER A 106 23.53 -2.35 -31.56
CA SER A 106 22.88 -3.28 -30.64
C SER A 106 21.39 -3.38 -30.93
N SER A 107 20.78 -4.44 -30.41
CA SER A 107 19.33 -4.64 -30.42
C SER A 107 18.83 -4.91 -29.01
N GLY A 108 17.52 -4.89 -28.84
CA GLY A 108 16.88 -5.18 -27.56
C GLY A 108 15.50 -5.77 -27.77
N VAL A 109 15.00 -6.39 -26.71
CA VAL A 109 13.66 -6.98 -26.65
C VAL A 109 12.91 -6.32 -25.50
N LEU A 110 11.77 -5.73 -25.81
CA LEU A 110 10.81 -5.24 -24.83
C LEU A 110 9.68 -6.27 -24.70
N ALA A 111 9.40 -6.74 -23.49
CA ALA A 111 8.40 -7.76 -23.23
C ALA A 111 7.53 -7.44 -22.02
N ILE A 112 6.27 -7.87 -22.07
CA ILE A 112 5.29 -7.78 -20.97
C ILE A 112 5.02 -9.20 -20.49
N ASN A 113 5.12 -9.43 -19.18
CA ASN A 113 4.80 -10.67 -18.48
C ASN A 113 5.51 -11.94 -19.00
N GLN A 114 6.71 -11.80 -19.57
CA GLN A 114 7.50 -12.92 -20.13
C GLN A 114 8.83 -13.17 -19.41
N ARG A 115 9.05 -12.52 -18.26
CA ARG A 115 10.30 -12.64 -17.49
C ARG A 115 10.59 -14.07 -17.03
N THR A 116 9.58 -14.74 -16.50
CA THR A 116 9.69 -16.08 -15.89
C THR A 116 8.68 -17.03 -16.50
N THR A 117 9.01 -18.32 -16.51
CA THR A 117 8.12 -19.37 -17.03
C THR A 117 6.89 -19.60 -16.14
N THR A 118 7.01 -19.32 -14.83
CA THR A 118 5.89 -19.29 -13.90
C THR A 118 5.69 -17.87 -13.38
N PRO A 119 4.44 -17.37 -13.26
CA PRO A 119 4.17 -16.04 -12.74
C PRO A 119 4.75 -15.86 -11.34
N GLU A 120 5.41 -14.73 -11.11
CA GLU A 120 5.83 -14.31 -9.77
C GLU A 120 4.60 -13.78 -9.01
N ILE A 121 4.49 -14.15 -7.73
CA ILE A 121 3.29 -13.87 -6.94
C ILE A 121 3.67 -13.05 -5.72
N PHE A 122 3.04 -11.89 -5.57
CA PHE A 122 3.05 -11.11 -4.34
C PHE A 122 1.93 -11.60 -3.42
N THR A 123 2.25 -11.89 -2.16
CA THR A 123 1.30 -12.36 -1.17
C THR A 123 1.45 -11.60 0.14
N VAL A 124 0.33 -11.10 0.66
CA VAL A 124 0.23 -10.54 2.01
C VAL A 124 -0.68 -11.43 2.82
N SER A 125 -0.16 -11.99 3.90
CA SER A 125 -0.91 -12.77 4.88
C SER A 125 -0.90 -12.04 6.22
N SER A 126 -2.03 -11.96 6.89
CA SER A 126 -2.12 -11.30 8.19
C SER A 126 -3.24 -11.87 9.05
N ALA A 127 -3.04 -11.77 10.36
CA ALA A 127 -4.12 -11.79 11.33
C ALA A 127 -4.52 -10.32 11.59
N SER A 128 -5.72 -9.91 11.18
CA SER A 128 -6.14 -8.51 11.20
C SER A 128 -7.62 -8.34 11.53
N TYR A 129 -7.97 -7.15 12.00
CA TYR A 129 -9.35 -6.67 11.98
C TYR A 129 -9.73 -6.28 10.55
N ILE A 130 -10.82 -6.83 10.05
CA ILE A 130 -11.36 -6.62 8.71
C ILE A 130 -12.72 -5.92 8.82
N SER A 131 -12.94 -4.89 8.01
CA SER A 131 -14.19 -4.14 7.90
C SER A 131 -15.34 -5.09 7.53
N ASN A 132 -16.42 -5.07 8.29
CA ASN A 132 -17.60 -5.90 8.02
C ASN A 132 -18.44 -5.25 6.92
N THR A 133 -18.25 -5.65 5.66
CA THR A 133 -18.99 -5.09 4.51
C THR A 133 -20.42 -5.62 4.38
N THR A 134 -20.91 -6.43 5.33
CA THR A 134 -22.32 -6.84 5.40
C THR A 134 -22.79 -6.82 6.85
N SER A 135 -23.45 -5.73 7.23
CA SER A 135 -24.27 -5.63 8.44
C SER A 135 -25.12 -6.89 8.65
N THR A 136 -24.85 -7.66 9.72
CA THR A 136 -25.85 -8.38 10.57
C THR A 136 -25.28 -9.36 11.62
N SER A 137 -23.96 -9.48 11.85
CA SER A 137 -23.51 -10.27 13.01
C SER A 137 -22.13 -9.86 13.56
N SER A 138 -22.13 -9.64 14.88
CA SER A 138 -21.05 -9.81 15.85
C SER A 138 -19.67 -9.25 15.51
N GLY A 139 -19.54 -7.95 15.23
CA GLY A 139 -18.22 -7.32 15.26
C GLY A 139 -17.54 -7.52 16.62
N SER A 140 -16.22 -7.37 16.69
CA SER A 140 -15.48 -7.56 17.96
C SER A 140 -16.14 -6.73 19.07
N GLN A 141 -16.61 -7.37 20.13
CA GLN A 141 -17.30 -6.70 21.23
C GLN A 141 -16.36 -6.63 22.42
N VAL A 142 -16.08 -5.42 22.90
CA VAL A 142 -15.42 -5.24 24.20
C VAL A 142 -16.52 -5.02 25.23
N GLN A 143 -16.80 -6.06 26.00
CA GLN A 143 -17.80 -6.07 27.07
C GLN A 143 -17.16 -5.63 28.40
N ILE A 144 -17.77 -4.67 29.08
CA ILE A 144 -17.39 -4.23 30.43
C ILE A 144 -18.49 -4.68 31.40
N THR A 145 -18.15 -5.64 32.27
CA THR A 145 -19.12 -6.38 33.10
C THR A 145 -18.73 -6.38 34.58
N THR A 146 -18.57 -5.24 35.24
CA THR A 146 -18.37 -5.19 36.71
C THR A 146 -18.92 -3.91 37.33
N SER A 147 -19.12 -3.89 38.65
CA SER A 147 -19.60 -2.72 39.41
C SER A 147 -18.68 -1.50 39.33
N SER A 148 -17.40 -1.70 38.98
CA SER A 148 -16.43 -0.66 38.68
C SER A 148 -15.30 -1.24 37.81
N ALA A 149 -15.18 -0.80 36.56
CA ALA A 149 -14.12 -1.23 35.65
C ALA A 149 -13.64 -0.09 34.76
N SER A 150 -12.36 -0.17 34.37
CA SER A 150 -11.77 0.70 33.36
C SER A 150 -11.40 -0.11 32.13
N GLN A 151 -11.73 0.39 30.94
CA GLN A 151 -11.37 -0.25 29.67
C GLN A 151 -10.71 0.77 28.75
N ALA A 152 -9.54 0.40 28.21
CA ALA A 152 -8.91 1.17 27.15
C ALA A 152 -9.60 0.88 25.81
N ILE A 153 -9.97 1.95 25.10
CA ILE A 153 -10.46 1.92 23.72
C ILE A 153 -9.49 2.70 22.85
N LEU A 154 -8.92 2.01 21.85
CA LEU A 154 -7.89 2.59 20.99
C LEU A 154 -8.49 3.44 19.86
N ASN A 155 -9.73 3.13 19.46
CA ASN A 155 -10.40 3.72 18.31
C ASN A 155 -11.89 3.90 18.60
N ALA A 156 -12.58 4.70 17.77
CA ALA A 156 -14.01 4.94 17.92
C ALA A 156 -14.84 3.67 17.69
N PRO A 157 -15.67 3.23 18.66
CA PRO A 157 -16.61 2.14 18.42
C PRO A 157 -17.74 2.60 17.49
N SER A 158 -18.36 1.66 16.79
CA SER A 158 -19.54 1.92 15.96
C SER A 158 -20.77 2.19 16.83
N SER A 159 -20.85 1.57 18.00
CA SER A 159 -21.82 1.92 19.03
C SER A 159 -21.25 1.66 20.42
N LEU A 160 -21.67 2.48 21.39
CA LEU A 160 -21.38 2.29 22.80
C LEU A 160 -22.70 2.00 23.50
N GLN A 161 -23.05 0.72 23.60
CA GLN A 161 -24.33 0.28 24.14
C GLN A 161 -24.26 0.11 25.65
N VAL A 162 -25.21 0.71 26.35
CA VAL A 162 -25.45 0.49 27.78
C VAL A 162 -26.73 -0.33 27.91
N ASN A 163 -26.62 -1.55 28.42
CA ASN A 163 -27.74 -2.44 28.61
C ASN A 163 -28.16 -2.42 30.08
N LEU A 164 -29.41 -2.05 30.32
CA LEU A 164 -30.01 -1.91 31.64
C LEU A 164 -31.26 -2.78 31.77
N SER A 165 -31.38 -3.49 32.88
CA SER A 165 -32.60 -4.22 33.22
C SER A 165 -32.87 -4.15 34.71
N THR A 166 -34.15 -4.09 35.08
CA THR A 166 -34.60 -3.95 36.47
C THR A 166 -35.31 -5.19 36.97
N THR A 167 -35.22 -5.44 38.29
CA THR A 167 -35.94 -6.55 38.94
C THR A 167 -37.38 -6.20 39.27
N ASN A 168 -37.70 -4.93 39.60
CA ASN A 168 -39.02 -4.47 40.04
C ASN A 168 -39.33 -3.04 39.52
N ALA A 169 -40.63 -2.69 39.43
CA ALA A 169 -41.09 -1.31 39.28
C ALA A 169 -40.82 -0.53 40.58
N PHE A 170 -40.42 0.75 40.45
CA PHE A 170 -39.91 1.56 41.56
C PHE A 170 -40.86 1.67 42.76
N TRP A 171 -40.29 1.76 43.97
CA TRP A 171 -41.00 2.17 45.19
C TRP A 171 -40.49 3.55 45.62
N ASN A 172 -41.38 4.42 46.09
CA ASN A 172 -41.15 5.85 46.35
C ASN A 172 -40.07 6.21 47.41
N ASN A 173 -39.42 5.23 48.06
CA ASN A 173 -38.43 5.44 49.12
C ASN A 173 -37.10 4.72 48.88
N THR A 174 -36.83 4.31 47.63
CA THR A 174 -35.64 3.55 47.28
C THR A 174 -34.71 4.41 46.41
N ALA A 175 -33.41 4.46 46.73
CA ALA A 175 -32.47 5.25 45.93
C ALA A 175 -32.30 4.62 44.53
N PRO A 176 -32.44 5.39 43.44
CA PRO A 176 -32.41 4.83 42.09
C PRO A 176 -31.06 4.28 41.71
N GLY A 177 -31.11 3.12 41.05
CA GLY A 177 -29.96 2.57 40.34
C GLY A 177 -29.52 3.48 39.20
N SER A 178 -28.22 3.69 39.09
CA SER A 178 -27.60 4.46 38.00
C SER A 178 -26.34 3.80 37.48
N VAL A 179 -26.09 3.97 36.19
CA VAL A 179 -24.84 3.62 35.54
C VAL A 179 -24.17 4.91 35.08
N LEU A 180 -22.92 5.11 35.52
CA LEU A 180 -22.08 6.21 35.10
C LEU A 180 -20.96 5.66 34.21
N ILE A 181 -20.85 6.25 33.02
CA ILE A 181 -19.72 6.07 32.12
C ILE A 181 -19.05 7.41 31.94
N ASN A 182 -17.75 7.49 32.21
CA ASN A 182 -16.99 8.72 32.08
C ASN A 182 -15.66 8.51 31.35
N GLY A 183 -15.28 9.54 30.60
CA GLY A 183 -13.95 9.74 30.06
C GLY A 183 -13.25 10.89 30.78
N SER A 184 -12.21 11.44 30.15
CA SER A 184 -11.43 12.56 30.68
C SER A 184 -12.21 13.87 30.75
N THR A 185 -13.04 14.15 29.75
CA THR A 185 -13.73 15.43 29.53
C THR A 185 -15.25 15.32 29.55
N TRP A 186 -15.80 14.12 29.65
CA TRP A 186 -17.25 13.90 29.54
C TRP A 186 -17.70 12.79 30.49
N SER A 187 -18.98 12.84 30.84
CA SER A 187 -19.65 11.76 31.57
C SER A 187 -21.09 11.63 31.13
N ALA A 188 -21.55 10.39 31.00
CA ALA A 188 -22.93 10.03 30.76
C ALA A 188 -23.44 9.19 31.93
N THR A 189 -24.48 9.67 32.59
CA THR A 189 -25.16 8.95 33.66
C THR A 189 -26.53 8.51 33.15
N ILE A 190 -26.78 7.21 33.16
CA ILE A 190 -28.08 6.63 32.87
C ILE A 190 -28.73 6.24 34.20
N ASN A 191 -29.84 6.90 34.51
CA ASN A 191 -30.58 6.75 35.76
C ASN A 191 -31.92 6.09 35.48
N ILE A 192 -32.33 5.20 36.38
CA ILE A 192 -33.73 4.83 36.50
C ILE A 192 -34.42 5.92 37.32
N THR A 193 -35.46 6.52 36.79
CA THR A 193 -36.24 7.56 37.45
C THR A 193 -37.67 7.05 37.66
N PRO A 194 -38.30 7.23 38.83
CA PRO A 194 -39.72 6.93 38.97
C PRO A 194 -40.55 7.87 38.08
N ASP A 195 -41.49 7.31 37.31
CA ASP A 195 -42.46 8.13 36.56
C ASP A 195 -43.47 8.71 37.55
N ILE A 196 -43.46 10.03 37.70
CA ILE A 196 -44.32 10.73 38.65
C ILE A 196 -45.76 10.90 38.16
N SER A 197 -46.02 10.68 36.87
CA SER A 197 -47.35 10.83 36.27
C SER A 197 -48.34 9.76 36.75
N ASP A 198 -47.82 8.57 37.10
CA ASP A 198 -48.60 7.45 37.65
C ASP A 198 -48.74 7.49 39.18
N CYS A 199 -48.26 8.54 39.87
CA CYS A 199 -48.31 8.64 41.34
C CYS A 199 -49.56 9.36 41.89
N LEU A 200 -50.49 9.80 41.03
CA LEU A 200 -51.68 10.55 41.46
C LEU A 200 -52.94 9.68 41.43
N THR A 201 -53.51 9.41 42.61
CA THR A 201 -54.94 9.07 42.71
C THR A 201 -55.67 10.18 43.46
N THR A 202 -56.78 10.66 42.89
CA THR A 202 -57.70 11.58 43.55
C THR A 202 -58.68 10.78 44.40
N GLY A 203 -58.59 10.90 45.73
CA GLY A 203 -59.58 10.34 46.63
C GLY A 203 -60.93 11.07 46.49
N SER A 204 -62.01 10.31 46.34
CA SER A 204 -63.36 10.87 46.45
C SER A 204 -63.65 11.20 47.91
N GLY A 205 -63.64 12.49 48.26
CA GLY A 205 -64.18 12.94 49.55
C GLY A 205 -63.67 14.27 50.09
N ASN A 206 -62.47 14.70 49.75
CA ASN A 206 -61.91 16.01 50.09
C ASN A 206 -60.72 16.22 49.15
N ASN A 207 -60.55 17.40 48.54
CA ASN A 207 -59.47 17.75 47.60
C ASN A 207 -58.06 17.64 48.23
N VAL A 208 -57.65 16.45 48.64
CA VAL A 208 -56.35 16.12 49.23
C VAL A 208 -55.77 15.01 48.38
N THR A 209 -54.71 15.35 47.66
CA THR A 209 -53.94 14.42 46.84
C THR A 209 -52.96 13.67 47.74
N TYR A 210 -53.08 12.35 47.83
CA TYR A 210 -52.06 11.50 48.47
C TYR A 210 -51.09 11.01 47.40
N LEU A 211 -49.77 11.08 47.67
CA LEU A 211 -48.75 10.39 46.88
C LEU A 211 -48.77 8.91 47.25
N THR A 212 -49.62 8.12 46.60
CA THR A 212 -49.58 6.66 46.69
C THR A 212 -48.58 6.08 45.68
N SER A 213 -47.96 4.97 46.07
CA SER A 213 -46.93 4.19 45.34
C SER A 213 -46.96 4.38 43.82
N CYS A 214 -45.88 4.98 43.29
CA CYS A 214 -45.66 5.18 41.88
C CYS A 214 -45.44 3.84 41.18
N TYR A 215 -46.27 3.49 40.19
CA TYR A 215 -46.12 2.27 39.40
C TYR A 215 -45.57 2.61 38.01
N GLY A 216 -44.34 3.08 37.94
CA GLY A 216 -43.73 3.42 36.67
C GLY A 216 -42.27 3.80 36.85
N SER A 217 -41.42 3.42 35.91
CA SER A 217 -40.03 3.86 35.91
C SER A 217 -39.61 4.19 34.49
N ASP A 218 -38.86 5.26 34.37
CA ASP A 218 -38.30 5.74 33.13
C ASP A 218 -36.79 5.53 33.17
N VAL A 219 -36.20 5.30 32.00
CA VAL A 219 -34.76 5.41 31.83
C VAL A 219 -34.45 6.82 31.36
N THR A 220 -33.66 7.52 32.15
CA THR A 220 -33.26 8.91 31.89
C THR A 220 -31.76 9.01 31.70
N ALA A 221 -31.31 9.86 30.77
CA ALA A 221 -29.89 10.18 30.58
C ALA A 221 -29.56 11.60 31.03
N THR A 222 -28.40 11.73 31.67
CA THR A 222 -27.76 13.01 31.96
C THR A 222 -26.36 12.99 31.35
N VAL A 223 -26.03 13.98 30.55
CA VAL A 223 -24.76 14.09 29.85
C VAL A 223 -24.08 15.39 30.25
N VAL A 224 -22.82 15.28 30.68
CA VAL A 224 -21.96 16.39 31.05
C VAL A 224 -20.74 16.38 30.14
N LYS A 225 -20.39 17.54 29.58
CA LYS A 225 -19.23 17.76 28.72
C LYS A 225 -18.43 18.96 29.22
N ASN A 226 -17.14 18.79 29.45
CA ASN A 226 -16.23 19.78 30.02
C ASN A 226 -16.80 20.42 31.31
N GLY A 227 -17.47 19.63 32.14
CA GLY A 227 -18.15 20.09 33.36
C GLY A 227 -19.50 20.79 33.15
N ILE A 228 -19.95 20.98 31.91
CA ILE A 228 -21.25 21.60 31.57
C ILE A 228 -22.28 20.50 31.28
N THR A 229 -23.41 20.51 31.99
CA THR A 229 -24.54 19.61 31.71
C THR A 229 -25.22 20.01 30.41
N THR A 230 -25.07 19.18 29.37
CA THR A 230 -25.69 19.42 28.05
C THR A 230 -27.01 18.68 27.86
N LEU A 231 -27.20 17.59 28.60
CA LEU A 231 -28.47 16.87 28.67
C LEU A 231 -28.76 16.61 30.14
N ASN A 232 -29.94 16.99 30.62
CA ASN A 232 -30.33 16.82 32.01
C ASN A 232 -31.60 15.98 32.10
N ARG A 233 -31.50 14.78 32.69
CA ARG A 233 -32.62 13.87 32.96
C ARG A 233 -33.57 13.68 31.76
N ALA A 234 -33.03 13.56 30.56
CA ALA A 234 -33.84 13.33 29.36
C ALA A 234 -34.38 11.90 29.36
N VAL A 235 -35.69 11.75 29.18
CA VAL A 235 -36.35 10.44 29.12
C VAL A 235 -36.00 9.76 27.79
N ILE A 236 -35.40 8.57 27.87
CA ILE A 236 -35.06 7.74 26.71
C ILE A 236 -36.12 6.66 26.51
N TYR A 237 -36.50 5.99 27.61
CA TYR A 237 -37.56 5.00 27.64
C TYR A 237 -38.53 5.35 28.75
N SER A 238 -39.81 5.42 28.42
CA SER A 238 -40.90 5.59 29.38
C SER A 238 -41.51 4.24 29.76
N ASN A 239 -42.05 4.12 30.97
CA ASN A 239 -42.84 2.95 31.39
C ASN A 239 -42.11 1.61 31.21
N ILE A 240 -40.91 1.52 31.77
CA ILE A 240 -40.09 0.32 31.67
C ILE A 240 -40.68 -0.86 32.45
N LYS A 241 -40.53 -2.06 31.90
CA LYS A 241 -41.04 -3.31 32.48
C LYS A 241 -39.92 -4.09 33.17
N PRO A 242 -40.18 -4.68 34.35
CA PRO A 242 -39.24 -5.59 35.00
C PRO A 242 -38.80 -6.72 34.07
N GLY A 243 -37.52 -7.08 34.13
CA GLY A 243 -36.91 -8.16 33.33
C GLY A 243 -36.67 -7.84 31.85
N SER A 244 -37.14 -6.70 31.34
CA SER A 244 -36.81 -6.24 29.97
C SER A 244 -35.43 -5.58 29.94
N ILE A 245 -34.69 -5.77 28.84
CA ILE A 245 -33.39 -5.12 28.62
C ILE A 245 -33.59 -3.88 27.76
N TYR A 246 -33.14 -2.74 28.25
CA TYR A 246 -33.13 -1.46 27.56
C TYR A 246 -31.69 -1.13 27.14
N SER A 247 -31.49 -0.98 25.84
CA SER A 247 -30.17 -0.72 25.23
C SER A 247 -30.07 0.73 24.79
N ILE A 248 -29.13 1.47 25.37
CA ILE A 248 -28.91 2.89 25.09
C ILE A 248 -27.58 3.04 24.35
N ASN A 249 -27.59 3.60 23.14
CA ASN A 249 -26.35 3.93 22.42
C ASN A 249 -25.87 5.33 22.79
N LEU A 250 -24.80 5.43 23.59
CA LEU A 250 -24.24 6.73 24.01
C LEU A 250 -23.56 7.51 22.88
N LEU A 251 -23.27 6.86 21.75
CA LEU A 251 -22.71 7.52 20.56
C LEU A 251 -23.79 8.08 19.62
N ASP A 252 -25.07 7.98 19.98
CA ASP A 252 -26.13 8.62 19.19
C ASP A 252 -25.91 10.14 19.11
N ALA A 253 -26.15 10.72 17.94
CA ALA A 253 -26.00 12.16 17.69
C ALA A 253 -26.83 13.01 18.66
N ALA A 254 -27.95 12.48 19.17
CA ALA A 254 -28.81 13.14 20.16
C ALA A 254 -28.08 13.45 21.48
N TYR A 255 -27.12 12.62 21.90
CA TYR A 255 -26.34 12.85 23.12
C TYR A 255 -25.13 13.74 22.89
N GLY A 256 -24.62 13.81 21.65
CA GLY A 256 -23.50 14.67 21.25
C GLY A 256 -22.21 14.39 22.02
N ILE A 257 -22.02 13.15 22.49
CA ILE A 257 -20.82 12.68 23.23
C ILE A 257 -19.71 12.30 22.25
N GLN A 258 -20.05 11.86 21.03
CA GLN A 258 -19.09 11.35 20.04
C GLN A 258 -17.94 12.33 19.78
N SER A 259 -18.22 13.63 19.65
CA SER A 259 -17.21 14.68 19.43
C SER A 259 -16.37 15.03 20.65
N SER A 260 -16.74 14.52 21.83
CA SER A 260 -16.05 14.78 23.11
C SER A 260 -15.10 13.65 23.52
N ILE A 261 -15.11 12.52 22.81
CA ILE A 261 -14.18 11.42 23.03
C ILE A 261 -12.97 11.61 22.11
N THR A 262 -11.78 11.72 22.70
CA THR A 262 -10.50 11.68 21.97
C THR A 262 -9.88 10.29 22.12
N TYR A 263 -9.52 9.65 21.01
CA TYR A 263 -8.94 8.31 21.02
C TYR A 263 -7.41 8.37 20.90
N PRO A 264 -6.64 7.50 21.57
CA PRO A 264 -7.09 6.45 22.50
C PRO A 264 -7.66 7.01 23.82
N ALA A 265 -8.70 6.38 24.35
CA ALA A 265 -9.36 6.79 25.59
C ALA A 265 -9.41 5.64 26.60
N THR A 266 -9.42 5.97 27.89
CA THR A 266 -9.83 5.03 28.94
C THR A 266 -11.24 5.42 29.37
N LEU A 267 -12.17 4.48 29.22
CA LEU A 267 -13.51 4.62 29.75
C LEU A 267 -13.57 4.01 31.13
N TYR A 268 -14.20 4.72 32.06
CA TYR A 268 -14.52 4.21 33.39
C TYR A 268 -16.01 3.94 33.46
N PHE A 269 -16.36 2.75 33.94
CA PHE A 269 -17.71 2.31 34.19
C PHE A 269 -17.90 2.17 35.69
N SER A 270 -19.00 2.74 36.21
CA SER A 270 -19.42 2.54 37.60
C SER A 270 -20.91 2.28 37.67
N LYS A 271 -21.27 1.22 38.40
CA LYS A 271 -22.64 0.86 38.73
C LYS A 271 -22.92 1.33 40.16
N TYR A 272 -23.93 2.17 40.32
CA TYR A 272 -24.48 2.52 41.62
C TYR A 272 -25.86 1.88 41.73
N ASP A 273 -26.00 0.93 42.66
CA ASP A 273 -27.24 0.15 42.85
C ASP A 273 -27.43 -0.20 44.32
N PRO A 274 -27.72 0.79 45.18
CA PRO A 274 -27.80 0.60 46.62
C PRO A 274 -28.97 -0.30 47.05
N SER A 275 -29.86 -0.63 46.13
CA SER A 275 -31.10 -1.35 46.42
C SER A 275 -31.25 -2.62 45.58
N SER A 276 -30.16 -3.07 44.93
CA SER A 276 -30.10 -4.29 44.12
C SER A 276 -31.22 -4.38 43.07
N GLN A 277 -31.58 -3.24 42.49
CA GLN A 277 -32.66 -3.09 41.53
C GLN A 277 -32.21 -3.40 40.10
N LEU A 278 -30.91 -3.24 39.80
CA LEU A 278 -30.37 -3.47 38.47
C LEU A 278 -29.94 -4.93 38.32
N THR A 279 -30.78 -5.73 37.66
CA THR A 279 -30.46 -7.12 37.27
C THR A 279 -29.30 -7.16 36.28
N THR A 280 -29.31 -6.23 35.32
CA THR A 280 -28.29 -6.13 34.27
C THR A 280 -27.87 -4.66 34.17
N ALA A 281 -26.57 -4.42 34.19
CA ALA A 281 -25.97 -3.12 33.97
C ALA A 281 -24.61 -3.36 33.30
N THR A 282 -24.59 -3.39 31.98
CA THR A 282 -23.38 -3.66 31.19
C THR A 282 -23.14 -2.56 30.18
N ALA A 283 -21.87 -2.30 29.87
CA ALA A 283 -21.49 -1.40 28.80
C ALA A 283 -20.68 -2.18 27.76
N THR A 284 -21.10 -2.11 26.51
CA THR A 284 -20.46 -2.78 25.38
C THR A 284 -20.00 -1.75 24.37
N ALA A 285 -18.70 -1.70 24.11
CA ALA A 285 -18.18 -1.05 22.90
C ALA A 285 -18.24 -2.06 21.75
N GLN A 286 -19.09 -1.80 20.76
CA GLN A 286 -19.17 -2.60 19.55
C GLN A 286 -18.39 -1.94 18.43
N TYR A 287 -17.74 -2.75 17.62
CA TYR A 287 -16.99 -2.29 16.46
C TYR A 287 -17.58 -2.86 15.18
N ALA A 288 -17.50 -2.12 14.07
CA ALA A 288 -17.99 -2.57 12.76
C ALA A 288 -16.96 -3.46 12.01
N TYR A 289 -16.06 -4.12 12.73
CA TYR A 289 -15.02 -4.96 12.16
C TYR A 289 -14.96 -6.33 12.85
N GLN A 290 -14.52 -7.32 12.08
CA GLN A 290 -14.35 -8.70 12.49
C GLN A 290 -12.88 -9.02 12.69
N GLN A 291 -12.58 -9.84 13.69
CA GLN A 291 -11.26 -10.43 13.79
C GLN A 291 -11.13 -11.56 12.78
N GLN A 292 -10.17 -11.45 11.86
CA GLN A 292 -9.81 -12.51 10.94
C GLN A 292 -8.39 -12.99 11.25
N THR A 293 -8.27 -14.25 11.67
CA THR A 293 -6.99 -14.84 12.08
C THR A 293 -6.11 -15.23 10.90
N ASN A 294 -6.70 -15.48 9.72
CA ASN A 294 -6.01 -15.79 8.48
C ASN A 294 -6.65 -15.02 7.32
N TYR A 295 -6.15 -13.81 7.05
CA TYR A 295 -6.48 -13.05 5.85
C TYR A 295 -5.30 -13.09 4.90
N THR A 296 -5.50 -13.59 3.68
CA THR A 296 -4.45 -13.67 2.66
C THR A 296 -4.94 -13.02 1.38
N TYR A 297 -4.10 -12.14 0.83
CA TYR A 297 -4.25 -11.56 -0.50
C TYR A 297 -3.05 -11.95 -1.34
N SER A 298 -3.30 -12.45 -2.55
CA SER A 298 -2.27 -12.82 -3.50
C SER A 298 -2.58 -12.22 -4.86
N VAL A 299 -1.57 -11.67 -5.52
CA VAL A 299 -1.68 -11.11 -6.86
C VAL A 299 -0.43 -11.49 -7.68
N PRO A 300 -0.59 -11.91 -8.94
CA PRO A 300 0.54 -12.04 -9.86
C PRO A 300 1.16 -10.66 -10.08
N LEU A 301 2.48 -10.55 -9.93
CA LEU A 301 3.18 -9.27 -10.04
C LEU A 301 3.15 -8.74 -11.48
N GLY A 302 3.34 -9.64 -12.44
CA GLY A 302 3.68 -9.26 -13.80
C GLY A 302 5.00 -8.47 -13.87
N SER A 303 5.41 -8.11 -15.09
CA SER A 303 6.55 -7.22 -15.30
C SER A 303 6.59 -6.64 -16.71
N LEU A 304 7.16 -5.45 -16.83
CA LEU A 304 7.65 -4.91 -18.09
C LEU A 304 9.17 -5.08 -18.11
N GLU A 305 9.71 -5.78 -19.10
CA GLU A 305 11.12 -6.10 -19.20
C GLU A 305 11.72 -5.57 -20.50
N TYR A 306 12.91 -4.98 -20.41
CA TYR A 306 13.77 -4.66 -21.54
C TYR A 306 15.10 -5.39 -21.39
N SER A 307 15.39 -6.30 -22.32
CA SER A 307 16.61 -7.09 -22.37
C SER A 307 17.47 -6.68 -23.56
N THR A 308 18.74 -6.41 -23.32
CA THR A 308 19.66 -5.86 -24.33
C THR A 308 20.52 -6.94 -24.94
N ASN A 309 20.84 -6.81 -26.21
CA ASN A 309 21.87 -7.57 -26.89
C ASN A 309 22.98 -6.62 -27.36
N ASN A 310 23.85 -6.28 -26.40
CA ASN A 310 25.00 -5.39 -26.59
C ASN A 310 26.21 -6.16 -27.14
N ASN A 311 26.98 -5.52 -28.02
CA ASN A 311 28.17 -6.10 -28.66
C ASN A 311 29.48 -5.65 -28.00
N TYR A 312 29.53 -4.47 -27.38
CA TYR A 312 30.74 -3.80 -26.89
C TYR A 312 30.71 -3.45 -25.40
N TRP A 313 29.53 -3.56 -24.77
CA TRP A 313 29.25 -3.33 -23.36
C TRP A 313 28.51 -4.51 -22.72
N ILE A 314 28.50 -4.55 -21.38
CA ILE A 314 27.83 -5.61 -20.61
C ILE A 314 26.33 -5.58 -20.93
N PRO A 315 25.72 -6.72 -21.31
CA PRO A 315 24.27 -6.82 -21.46
C PRO A 315 23.56 -6.54 -20.13
N GLN A 316 22.50 -5.75 -20.20
CA GLN A 316 21.71 -5.36 -19.04
C GLN A 316 20.24 -5.69 -19.29
N THR A 317 19.53 -6.07 -18.24
CA THR A 317 18.08 -6.24 -18.29
C THR A 317 17.45 -5.31 -17.27
N TYR A 318 16.66 -4.36 -17.76
CA TYR A 318 15.84 -3.50 -16.93
C TYR A 318 14.44 -4.07 -16.86
N TYR A 319 13.83 -4.04 -15.68
CA TYR A 319 12.45 -4.43 -15.55
C TYR A 319 11.71 -3.62 -14.49
N TYR A 320 10.45 -3.34 -14.77
CA TYR A 320 9.52 -2.70 -13.85
C TYR A 320 8.57 -3.75 -13.27
N GLN A 321 8.45 -3.77 -11.94
CA GLN A 321 7.59 -4.70 -11.21
C GLN A 321 7.16 -4.09 -9.87
N MET A 322 5.88 -4.21 -9.51
CA MET A 322 5.32 -3.72 -8.25
C MET A 322 5.60 -2.23 -7.94
N GLY A 323 5.72 -1.38 -8.96
CA GLY A 323 6.11 0.03 -8.76
C GLY A 323 7.61 0.25 -8.63
N GLY A 324 8.43 -0.79 -8.57
CA GLY A 324 9.89 -0.70 -8.52
C GLY A 324 10.52 -0.86 -9.90
N VAL A 325 11.71 -0.29 -10.08
CA VAL A 325 12.55 -0.51 -11.27
C VAL A 325 13.81 -1.23 -10.84
N PHE A 326 14.14 -2.30 -11.53
CA PHE A 326 15.24 -3.20 -11.20
C PHE A 326 16.18 -3.37 -12.39
N LEU A 327 17.45 -3.56 -12.08
CA LEU A 327 18.52 -3.80 -13.02
C LEU A 327 19.13 -5.18 -12.73
N SER A 328 19.08 -6.06 -13.72
CA SER A 328 19.77 -7.35 -13.73
C SER A 328 20.98 -7.29 -14.67
N GLN A 329 22.12 -7.77 -14.19
CA GLN A 329 23.40 -7.84 -14.90
C GLN A 329 24.07 -9.19 -14.60
N SER A 330 25.22 -9.45 -15.23
CA SER A 330 26.03 -10.66 -14.95
C SER A 330 26.35 -10.86 -13.46
N ASP A 331 26.45 -9.77 -12.71
CA ASP A 331 26.94 -9.75 -11.33
C ASP A 331 25.81 -9.80 -10.29
N GLY A 332 24.54 -9.81 -10.74
CA GLY A 332 23.36 -9.90 -9.89
C GLY A 332 22.28 -8.88 -10.23
N ILE A 333 21.32 -8.74 -9.33
CA ILE A 333 20.16 -7.85 -9.47
C ILE A 333 20.18 -6.79 -8.39
N THR A 334 19.98 -5.53 -8.77
CA THR A 334 19.81 -4.39 -7.87
C THR A 334 18.51 -3.66 -8.16
N TYR A 335 17.88 -3.09 -7.14
CA TYR A 335 16.82 -2.11 -7.35
C TYR A 335 17.45 -0.74 -7.69
N LYS A 336 16.82 -0.02 -8.62
CA LYS A 336 17.17 1.36 -9.03
C LYS A 336 16.18 2.35 -8.45
N LEU A 337 14.90 2.01 -8.49
CA LEU A 337 13.81 2.77 -7.88
C LEU A 337 13.01 1.83 -6.97
N PRO A 338 12.69 2.26 -5.74
CA PRO A 338 11.97 1.41 -4.80
C PRO A 338 10.50 1.22 -5.26
N PRO A 339 9.91 0.04 -5.00
CA PRO A 339 8.47 -0.16 -5.09
C PRO A 339 7.72 0.60 -3.98
N GLU A 340 6.40 0.71 -4.13
CA GLU A 340 5.51 1.43 -3.21
C GLU A 340 5.20 0.62 -1.95
N ILE A 341 6.24 0.30 -1.17
CA ILE A 341 6.17 -0.40 0.11
C ILE A 341 6.85 0.47 1.16
N THR A 342 6.09 0.92 2.15
CA THR A 342 6.57 1.75 3.24
C THR A 342 6.43 1.03 4.57
N PHE A 343 7.51 1.04 5.34
CA PHE A 343 7.57 0.59 6.71
C PHE A 343 7.88 1.80 7.60
N LEU A 344 7.22 1.91 8.75
CA LEU A 344 7.45 3.02 9.67
C LEU A 344 7.32 2.57 11.12
N ASN A 345 8.35 2.83 11.92
CA ASN A 345 8.33 2.65 13.37
C ASN A 345 7.71 3.88 14.04
N ASN A 346 6.54 3.70 14.67
CA ASN A 346 5.84 4.77 15.39
C ASN A 346 6.32 4.95 16.84
N GLY A 347 7.32 4.19 17.28
CA GLY A 347 7.74 4.10 18.67
C GLY A 347 6.89 3.13 19.50
N ASN A 348 7.37 2.79 20.70
CA ASN A 348 6.71 1.87 21.64
C ASN A 348 6.38 0.47 21.08
N GLY A 349 7.12 0.02 20.05
CA GLY A 349 6.89 -1.28 19.39
C GLY A 349 5.78 -1.28 18.33
N ASN A 350 5.19 -0.12 18.02
CA ASN A 350 4.14 0.00 17.01
C ASN A 350 4.73 0.22 15.61
N VAL A 351 4.20 -0.49 14.62
CA VAL A 351 4.68 -0.47 13.24
C VAL A 351 3.54 -0.11 12.30
N THR A 352 3.79 0.77 11.32
CA THR A 352 2.88 0.99 10.19
C THR A 352 3.48 0.36 8.94
N ILE A 353 2.66 -0.41 8.23
CA ILE A 353 2.99 -1.05 6.96
C ILE A 353 1.99 -0.55 5.92
N SER A 354 2.47 0.18 4.92
CA SER A 354 1.66 0.67 3.81
C SER A 354 2.17 0.10 2.50
N ILE A 355 1.28 -0.54 1.74
CA ILE A 355 1.63 -1.23 0.51
C ILE A 355 0.68 -0.76 -0.60
N VAL A 356 1.24 -0.41 -1.76
CA VAL A 356 0.49 -0.30 -3.01
C VAL A 356 0.96 -1.43 -3.92
N ALA A 357 0.14 -2.48 -4.00
CA ALA A 357 0.37 -3.63 -4.86
C ALA A 357 -0.03 -3.28 -6.29
N ILE A 358 0.93 -2.79 -7.07
CA ILE A 358 0.77 -2.51 -8.50
C ILE A 358 1.09 -3.77 -9.29
N ALA A 359 0.12 -4.27 -10.06
CA ALA A 359 0.26 -5.50 -10.84
C ALA A 359 -0.19 -5.28 -12.29
N TYR A 360 0.43 -5.99 -13.23
CA TYR A 360 -0.09 -6.09 -14.60
C TYR A 360 -1.15 -7.18 -14.69
N ASP A 361 -2.13 -7.01 -15.58
CA ASP A 361 -3.06 -8.08 -15.93
C ASP A 361 -2.27 -9.29 -16.48
N PRO A 362 -2.42 -10.49 -15.88
CA PRO A 362 -1.77 -11.70 -16.37
C PRO A 362 -2.11 -12.08 -17.80
N ALA A 363 -3.25 -11.64 -18.33
CA ALA A 363 -3.65 -11.86 -19.71
C ALA A 363 -2.80 -11.04 -20.69
N ASP A 364 -2.25 -9.92 -20.25
CA ASP A 364 -1.40 -9.09 -21.08
C ASP A 364 -0.07 -9.79 -21.32
N SER A 365 0.21 -10.02 -22.59
CA SER A 365 1.48 -10.58 -23.04
C SER A 365 1.86 -9.98 -24.38
N GLY A 366 3.15 -9.75 -24.56
CA GLY A 366 3.68 -9.22 -25.80
C GLY A 366 5.19 -9.11 -25.73
N ALA A 367 5.86 -9.27 -26.85
CA ALA A 367 7.28 -9.01 -26.98
C ALA A 367 7.57 -8.40 -28.34
N ILE A 368 8.41 -7.37 -28.37
CA ILE A 368 8.92 -6.76 -29.59
C ILE A 368 10.42 -6.68 -29.46
N GLY A 369 11.11 -7.33 -30.40
CA GLY A 369 12.55 -7.29 -30.53
C GLY A 369 12.98 -6.53 -31.76
N GLY A 370 14.16 -5.93 -31.70
CA GLY A 370 14.80 -5.31 -32.86
C GLY A 370 15.67 -4.12 -32.49
N SER A 371 15.91 -3.26 -33.47
CA SER A 371 16.64 -2.01 -33.32
C SER A 371 15.75 -0.76 -33.41
N SER A 372 14.51 -0.91 -33.89
CA SER A 372 13.53 0.18 -33.99
C SER A 372 12.85 0.45 -32.65
N PRO A 373 12.40 1.69 -32.38
CA PRO A 373 11.66 1.99 -31.15
C PRO A 373 10.36 1.20 -31.02
N ALA A 374 10.02 0.79 -29.80
CA ALA A 374 8.74 0.22 -29.44
C ALA A 374 7.99 1.15 -28.49
N GLN A 375 6.68 1.23 -28.62
CA GLN A 375 5.81 1.97 -27.72
C GLN A 375 5.06 0.98 -26.83
N ILE A 376 4.99 1.30 -25.54
CA ILE A 376 4.09 0.64 -24.61
C ILE A 376 2.97 1.60 -24.23
N SER A 377 1.74 1.14 -24.38
CA SER A 377 0.54 1.80 -23.85
C SER A 377 0.15 1.09 -22.56
N THR A 378 0.01 1.84 -21.47
CA THR A 378 -0.39 1.32 -20.15
C THR A 378 -1.56 2.13 -19.63
N SER A 379 -2.60 1.48 -19.14
CA SER A 379 -3.73 2.15 -18.49
C SER A 379 -4.06 1.49 -17.15
N LEU A 380 -4.61 2.29 -16.24
CA LEU A 380 -5.17 1.78 -14.99
C LEU A 380 -6.59 1.25 -15.27
N ASP A 381 -6.78 -0.06 -15.14
CA ASP A 381 -8.04 -0.75 -15.44
C ASP A 381 -9.06 -0.58 -14.31
N SER A 382 -8.68 -0.98 -13.10
CA SER A 382 -9.52 -0.87 -11.92
C SER A 382 -8.84 -0.04 -10.82
N ASN A 383 -9.66 0.76 -10.14
CA ASN A 383 -9.23 1.63 -9.06
C ASN A 383 -8.44 0.86 -8.00
N ALA A 384 -7.49 1.58 -7.38
CA ALA A 384 -6.69 1.21 -6.23
C ALA A 384 -7.53 0.67 -5.05
N GLY A 385 -8.07 -0.55 -5.17
CA GLY A 385 -8.96 -1.16 -4.20
C GLY A 385 -8.23 -1.28 -2.87
N SER A 386 -8.77 -0.67 -1.82
CA SER A 386 -8.23 -0.90 -0.47
C SER A 386 -8.69 -2.28 -0.02
N LEU A 387 -7.75 -3.12 0.38
CA LEU A 387 -8.08 -4.37 1.05
C LEU A 387 -8.91 -4.04 2.30
N PRO A 388 -9.84 -4.92 2.71
CA PRO A 388 -10.86 -4.62 3.71
C PRO A 388 -10.31 -4.55 5.13
N TYR A 389 -9.05 -4.16 5.33
CA TYR A 389 -8.51 -3.89 6.66
C TYR A 389 -9.31 -2.82 7.38
N ALA A 390 -9.52 -3.01 8.68
CA ALA A 390 -10.23 -2.04 9.49
C ALA A 390 -9.44 -0.71 9.50
N PRO A 391 -10.11 0.45 9.27
CA PRO A 391 -9.47 1.76 9.23
C PRO A 391 -9.21 2.28 10.64
N ILE A 392 -8.49 1.49 11.43
CA ILE A 392 -8.16 1.74 12.82
C ILE A 392 -6.65 1.66 13.01
N ASN A 393 -6.14 2.37 14.02
CA ASN A 393 -4.76 2.19 14.43
C ASN A 393 -4.60 0.80 15.05
N LEU A 394 -3.47 0.15 14.76
CA LEU A 394 -3.13 -1.17 15.27
C LEU A 394 -4.23 -2.19 14.90
N ASN A 395 -4.47 -2.36 13.61
CA ASN A 395 -5.49 -3.28 13.09
C ASN A 395 -4.99 -4.73 12.96
N THR A 396 -3.69 -4.98 13.13
CA THR A 396 -3.05 -6.25 12.76
C THR A 396 -2.15 -6.80 13.87
N TRP A 397 -2.29 -8.09 14.19
CA TRP A 397 -1.46 -8.82 15.17
C TRP A 397 -0.16 -9.32 14.56
N ASN A 398 -0.24 -9.91 13.37
CA ASN A 398 0.91 -10.41 12.64
C ASN A 398 0.72 -10.13 11.14
N ALA A 399 1.82 -9.93 10.44
CA ALA A 399 1.81 -9.66 9.02
C ALA A 399 3.02 -10.34 8.35
N SER A 400 2.77 -11.05 7.27
CA SER A 400 3.78 -11.67 6.43
C SER A 400 3.62 -11.16 5.01
N ILE A 401 4.70 -10.65 4.44
CA ILE A 401 4.77 -10.24 3.04
C ILE A 401 5.72 -11.22 2.35
N ASN A 402 5.23 -11.92 1.35
CA ASN A 402 5.95 -12.96 0.62
C ASN A 402 5.95 -12.65 -0.87
N ILE A 403 7.10 -12.86 -1.52
CA ILE A 403 7.25 -12.77 -2.97
C ILE A 403 7.76 -14.11 -3.46
N THR A 404 6.88 -14.86 -4.13
CA THR A 404 7.21 -16.15 -4.73
C THR A 404 7.78 -15.90 -6.11
N THR A 405 9.01 -16.36 -6.35
CA THR A 405 9.68 -16.24 -7.66
C THR A 405 10.52 -17.49 -7.94
N PRO A 406 10.54 -17.97 -9.20
CA PRO A 406 11.46 -19.03 -9.62
C PRO A 406 12.90 -18.52 -9.86
N ASP A 407 13.12 -17.20 -9.90
CA ASP A 407 14.44 -16.57 -10.12
C ASP A 407 15.17 -16.39 -8.76
N PRO A 408 16.26 -17.14 -8.50
CA PRO A 408 17.00 -17.03 -7.24
C PRO A 408 17.61 -15.65 -7.01
N ASN A 409 18.02 -14.95 -8.07
CA ASN A 409 18.60 -13.62 -7.96
C ASN A 409 17.54 -12.59 -7.58
N ALA A 410 16.32 -12.73 -8.13
CA ALA A 410 15.19 -11.90 -7.75
C ALA A 410 14.80 -12.13 -6.28
N ALA A 411 14.83 -13.39 -5.80
CA ALA A 411 14.57 -13.72 -4.40
C ALA A 411 15.58 -13.05 -3.45
N VAL A 412 16.87 -13.09 -3.77
CA VAL A 412 17.92 -12.43 -2.97
C VAL A 412 17.72 -10.91 -2.97
N MET A 413 17.44 -10.33 -4.13
CA MET A 413 17.22 -8.88 -4.27
C MET A 413 16.00 -8.41 -3.47
N TRP A 414 14.86 -9.09 -3.59
CA TRP A 414 13.64 -8.72 -2.86
C TRP A 414 13.81 -8.85 -1.35
N ALA A 415 14.52 -9.90 -0.87
CA ALA A 415 14.84 -10.03 0.54
C ALA A 415 15.74 -8.88 1.04
N ALA A 416 16.76 -8.51 0.26
CA ALA A 416 17.63 -7.39 0.58
C ALA A 416 16.85 -6.06 0.62
N TYR A 417 15.96 -5.83 -0.36
CA TYR A 417 15.09 -4.66 -0.40
C TYR A 417 14.16 -4.59 0.82
N LEU A 418 13.40 -5.65 1.11
CA LEU A 418 12.44 -5.67 2.23
C LEU A 418 13.15 -5.44 3.57
N ASN A 419 14.33 -6.05 3.76
CA ASN A 419 15.13 -5.84 4.97
C ASN A 419 15.67 -4.40 5.07
N ALA A 420 16.16 -3.83 3.97
CA ALA A 420 16.63 -2.45 3.94
C ALA A 420 15.48 -1.45 4.17
N ALA A 421 14.33 -1.67 3.55
CA ALA A 421 13.15 -0.83 3.70
C ALA A 421 12.62 -0.84 5.14
N ALA A 422 12.61 -1.99 5.82
CA ALA A 422 12.19 -2.10 7.21
C ALA A 422 13.20 -1.48 8.20
N ASN A 423 14.49 -1.82 8.08
CA ASN A 423 15.51 -1.41 9.04
C ASN A 423 16.06 0.01 8.78
N GLN A 424 16.55 0.24 7.56
CA GLN A 424 17.30 1.46 7.23
C GLN A 424 16.36 2.64 7.01
N THR A 425 15.28 2.43 6.25
CA THR A 425 14.32 3.49 5.93
C THR A 425 13.23 3.61 7.00
N GLY A 426 12.66 2.48 7.42
CA GLY A 426 11.55 2.45 8.37
C GLY A 426 11.94 2.52 9.84
N GLY A 427 13.22 2.33 10.18
CA GLY A 427 13.72 2.38 11.55
C GLY A 427 13.16 1.28 12.45
N ILE A 428 12.73 0.15 11.89
CA ILE A 428 12.17 -0.96 12.65
C ILE A 428 13.32 -1.83 13.19
N PRO A 429 13.40 -2.07 14.51
CA PRO A 429 14.38 -2.98 15.08
C PRO A 429 14.24 -4.40 14.52
N THR A 430 15.37 -5.05 14.22
CA THR A 430 15.43 -6.44 13.72
C THR A 430 14.88 -7.48 14.69
N SER A 431 14.60 -7.12 15.95
CA SER A 431 13.90 -7.98 16.91
C SER A 431 12.39 -8.08 16.66
N LEU A 432 11.81 -7.15 15.91
CA LEU A 432 10.37 -7.07 15.65
C LEU A 432 9.95 -7.75 14.34
N TYR A 433 10.91 -8.17 13.51
CA TYR A 433 10.63 -8.83 12.24
C TYR A 433 11.71 -9.85 11.87
N ALA A 434 11.37 -10.79 11.02
CA ALA A 434 12.30 -11.72 10.38
C ALA A 434 12.18 -11.56 8.86
N ALA A 435 13.28 -11.21 8.19
CA ALA A 435 13.33 -11.12 6.73
C ALA A 435 14.39 -12.07 6.18
N GLY A 436 14.13 -12.63 5.00
CA GLY A 436 15.08 -13.53 4.34
C GLY A 436 14.58 -14.00 2.98
N ASN A 437 15.38 -14.86 2.36
CA ASN A 437 15.05 -15.55 1.12
C ASN A 437 14.98 -17.06 1.33
N THR A 438 14.28 -17.72 0.43
CA THR A 438 14.14 -19.17 0.31
C THR A 438 14.46 -19.55 -1.13
N THR A 439 14.51 -20.85 -1.43
CA THR A 439 14.69 -21.34 -2.80
C THR A 439 13.60 -20.84 -3.76
N ASN A 440 12.40 -20.54 -3.25
CA ASN A 440 11.22 -20.22 -4.05
C ASN A 440 10.74 -18.77 -3.88
N GLY A 441 11.55 -17.88 -3.29
CA GLY A 441 11.14 -16.50 -3.09
C GLY A 441 11.77 -15.80 -1.89
N SER A 442 11.16 -14.69 -1.49
CA SER A 442 11.58 -13.87 -0.35
C SER A 442 10.42 -13.56 0.59
N TYR A 443 10.75 -13.22 1.83
CA TYR A 443 9.75 -12.89 2.85
C TYR A 443 10.24 -11.83 3.83
N ILE A 444 9.27 -11.13 4.41
CA ILE A 444 9.40 -10.41 5.68
C ILE A 444 8.18 -10.73 6.55
N ASN A 445 8.43 -11.16 7.77
CA ASN A 445 7.42 -11.59 8.72
C ASN A 445 7.51 -10.77 10.01
N PHE A 446 6.39 -10.23 10.44
CA PHE A 446 6.21 -9.50 11.69
C PHE A 446 5.41 -10.40 12.64
N PRO A 447 6.07 -11.12 13.57
CA PRO A 447 5.39 -11.93 14.55
C PRO A 447 4.71 -11.06 15.61
N GLY A 448 3.54 -11.47 16.09
CA GLY A 448 2.86 -10.78 17.18
C GLY A 448 1.64 -11.53 17.70
N THR A 449 1.38 -11.36 19.00
CA THR A 449 0.23 -11.91 19.73
C THR A 449 -0.80 -10.84 20.10
N SER A 450 -0.43 -9.57 19.93
CA SER A 450 -1.21 -8.37 20.27
C SER A 450 -1.10 -7.39 19.09
N PRO A 451 -2.15 -6.58 18.82
CA PRO A 451 -2.13 -5.70 17.68
C PRO A 451 -1.14 -4.56 17.92
N HIS A 452 -0.03 -4.60 17.19
CA HIS A 452 1.01 -3.56 17.16
C HIS A 452 1.29 -3.07 15.74
N ILE A 453 0.57 -3.60 14.75
CA ILE A 453 0.78 -3.30 13.34
C ILE A 453 -0.45 -2.59 12.80
N THR A 454 -0.22 -1.46 12.13
CA THR A 454 -1.22 -0.81 11.29
C THR A 454 -0.92 -1.18 9.84
N LEU A 455 -1.67 -2.12 9.28
CA LEU A 455 -1.53 -2.60 7.91
C LEU A 455 -2.56 -1.93 7.01
N SER A 456 -2.08 -1.33 5.93
CA SER A 456 -2.89 -0.79 4.84
C SER A 456 -2.35 -1.29 3.51
N VAL A 457 -3.21 -1.93 2.72
CA VAL A 457 -2.84 -2.42 1.38
C VAL A 457 -3.85 -1.90 0.37
N LYS A 458 -3.34 -1.27 -0.68
CA LYS A 458 -4.08 -0.85 -1.86
C LYS A 458 -3.63 -1.68 -3.06
N THR A 459 -4.53 -1.97 -3.98
CA THR A 459 -4.25 -2.85 -5.13
C THR A 459 -4.56 -2.12 -6.43
N ALA A 460 -3.59 -1.98 -7.33
CA ALA A 460 -3.78 -1.32 -8.61
C ALA A 460 -3.46 -2.29 -9.75
N ASN A 461 -4.44 -2.51 -10.64
CA ASN A 461 -4.27 -3.37 -11.80
C ASN A 461 -4.05 -2.54 -13.05
N LEU A 462 -2.96 -2.79 -13.74
CA LEU A 462 -2.57 -2.15 -14.99
C LEU A 462 -2.89 -3.09 -16.14
N THR A 463 -3.41 -2.52 -17.23
CA THR A 463 -3.38 -3.19 -18.52
C THR A 463 -2.30 -2.55 -19.39
N ALA A 464 -1.56 -3.37 -20.13
CA ALA A 464 -0.45 -2.92 -20.96
C ALA A 464 -0.41 -3.66 -22.30
N SER A 465 -0.10 -2.91 -23.35
CA SER A 465 0.11 -3.46 -24.69
C SER A 465 1.35 -2.84 -25.33
N VAL A 466 2.08 -3.65 -26.08
CA VAL A 466 3.31 -3.22 -26.76
C VAL A 466 3.08 -3.19 -28.26
N GLN A 467 3.57 -2.15 -28.93
CA GLN A 467 3.43 -1.93 -30.37
C GLN A 467 4.74 -1.41 -30.97
N SER A 468 5.03 -1.80 -32.21
CA SER A 468 6.17 -1.25 -32.94
C SER A 468 5.82 0.16 -33.40
N VAL A 469 6.75 1.11 -33.24
CA VAL A 469 6.58 2.44 -33.82
C VAL A 469 6.93 2.32 -35.30
N GLY A 470 5.92 2.11 -36.14
CA GLY A 470 6.10 2.09 -37.58
C GLY A 470 6.68 3.42 -38.06
N SER A 471 7.79 3.38 -38.79
CA SER A 471 8.18 4.48 -39.66
C SER A 471 7.11 4.60 -40.74
N LEU A 472 6.36 5.70 -40.74
CA LEU A 472 5.54 6.10 -41.89
C LEU A 472 6.43 6.31 -43.12
#